data_AF-A0A2V5P626-F1
#
_entry.id   AF-A0A2V5P626-F1
#
_cell.length_a   1.000
_cell.length_b   1.000
_cell.length_c   1.000
_cell.angle_alpha   90.00
_cell.angle_beta   90.00
_cell.angle_gamma   90.00
#
_symmetry.space_group_name_H-M   'P 1'
#
loop_
_entity.id
_entity.type
_entity.pdbx_description
1 polymer ?
#
loop_
_entity_poly.entity_id
_entity_poly.type
_entity_poly.pdbx_seq_one_letter_code
_entity_poly.pdbx_strand_id
1 'polypeptide(L)'
;MEDSLSASGKILVMPGPGHFLLGFFNASTLNEWRTPNTIVLRINGRGESFHCHLEYCSSRWRAEAGVIGEIVRGERIAAKAIPCGKVYAWRLVYDPKGGQGNGLITLTLGNETATCKITAEHRSDGASFTHFGLLPVLKAWDDAGQVSLNELTVNGRRFDLARDPKWDGFNNRRTYETRNTRPRFDFGWSPTRHAGGKAAGELGGLIFRGDCRYKERMAAYGDRLSLLTLKTKLSAGGKLSMLRGVSDSSASIGFYHSTWSLHQNPAQDQGIPMDYLGINIEGPSSEGFLFYPVYRVHGAIAAAYDRNSGTALRIYPDGKSHEWSLQYDPAGSDGRGEIRVSLDDQSCLLKLAPGARAAGASFDRFGICTPWIDGNSVTAYFDDLHYTCSPAEDESK
;
A
#
# COMPACT_ATOMS: atom_id res chain seq x y z
N MET A 1 -6.33 15.63 -15.68
CA MET A 1 -5.77 16.72 -14.86
C MET A 1 -5.41 17.96 -15.71
N GLU A 2 -6.01 18.16 -16.89
CA GLU A 2 -5.66 19.31 -17.75
C GLU A 2 -6.35 20.61 -17.32
N ASP A 3 -7.43 20.50 -16.55
CA ASP A 3 -8.24 21.64 -16.13
C ASP A 3 -7.75 22.25 -14.82
N SER A 4 -7.81 23.58 -14.74
CA SER A 4 -7.64 24.29 -13.48
C SER A 4 -8.83 24.04 -12.56
N LEU A 5 -8.56 23.74 -11.29
CA LEU A 5 -9.59 23.54 -10.26
C LEU A 5 -9.38 24.52 -9.12
N SER A 6 -10.46 25.03 -8.53
CA SER A 6 -10.37 25.85 -7.33
C SER A 6 -11.57 25.67 -6.41
N ALA A 7 -11.33 25.66 -5.11
CA ALA A 7 -12.37 25.71 -4.11
C ALA A 7 -11.93 26.56 -2.91
N SER A 8 -12.87 27.23 -2.25
CA SER A 8 -12.60 28.03 -1.07
C SER A 8 -13.82 28.16 -0.18
N GLY A 9 -13.59 28.51 1.08
CA GLY A 9 -14.67 28.86 2.00
C GLY A 9 -14.15 29.09 3.40
N LYS A 10 -15.02 28.88 4.38
CA LYS A 10 -14.71 28.85 5.81
C LYS A 10 -14.85 27.43 6.34
N ILE A 11 -13.94 27.04 7.23
CA ILE A 11 -13.93 25.73 7.89
C ILE A 11 -13.83 25.91 9.40
N LEU A 12 -14.65 25.16 10.13
CA LEU A 12 -14.56 24.99 11.58
C LEU A 12 -14.34 23.51 11.88
N VAL A 13 -13.24 23.17 12.53
CA VAL A 13 -12.93 21.82 13.00
C VAL A 13 -13.07 21.81 14.51
N MET A 14 -13.94 20.95 15.03
CA MET A 14 -14.13 20.82 16.48
C MET A 14 -13.03 19.95 17.10
N PRO A 15 -12.71 20.14 18.40
CA PRO A 15 -11.77 19.28 19.11
C PRO A 15 -12.15 17.79 19.01
N GLY A 16 -11.14 16.92 18.90
CA GLY A 16 -11.31 15.47 18.82
C GLY A 16 -10.32 14.80 17.87
N PRO A 17 -10.43 13.47 17.68
CA PRO A 17 -9.54 12.70 16.82
C PRO A 17 -10.01 12.64 15.36
N GLY A 18 -11.15 13.24 15.02
CA GLY A 18 -11.78 13.06 13.71
C GLY A 18 -10.89 13.38 12.50
N HIS A 19 -11.06 12.54 11.48
CA HIS A 19 -10.29 12.57 10.24
C HIS A 19 -11.21 12.67 9.02
N PHE A 20 -10.96 13.63 8.13
CA PHE A 20 -11.70 13.75 6.88
C PHE A 20 -10.87 14.39 5.78
N LEU A 21 -11.34 14.20 4.55
CA LEU A 21 -10.83 14.82 3.34
C LEU A 21 -11.86 15.85 2.85
N LEU A 22 -11.38 16.95 2.31
CA LEU A 22 -12.18 17.98 1.66
C LEU A 22 -11.55 18.37 0.33
N GLY A 23 -12.28 18.25 -0.78
CA GLY A 23 -11.77 18.66 -2.08
C GLY A 23 -12.46 17.97 -3.25
N PHE A 24 -11.70 17.82 -4.34
CA PHE A 24 -12.15 17.20 -5.59
C PHE A 24 -11.84 15.71 -5.59
N PHE A 25 -12.79 14.91 -6.05
CA PHE A 25 -12.66 13.46 -6.08
C PHE A 25 -13.49 12.81 -7.19
N ASN A 26 -13.18 11.56 -7.51
CA ASN A 26 -14.06 10.70 -8.27
C ASN A 26 -14.87 9.77 -7.35
N ALA A 27 -16.19 9.93 -7.36
CA ALA A 27 -17.10 9.09 -6.55
C ALA A 27 -17.03 7.59 -6.93
N SER A 28 -16.67 7.26 -8.17
CA SER A 28 -16.57 5.85 -8.61
C SER A 28 -15.32 5.14 -8.08
N THR A 29 -14.38 5.87 -7.48
CA THR A 29 -13.12 5.30 -6.98
C THR A 29 -12.93 5.50 -5.48
N LEU A 30 -14.02 5.67 -4.73
CA LEU A 30 -14.05 5.72 -3.26
C LEU A 30 -14.05 4.32 -2.64
N ASN A 31 -13.07 3.50 -2.98
CA ASN A 31 -13.05 2.09 -2.62
C ASN A 31 -11.96 1.72 -1.61
N GLU A 32 -10.90 2.52 -1.42
CA GLU A 32 -9.74 2.10 -0.63
C GLU A 32 -9.12 3.19 0.26
N TRP A 33 -8.22 2.77 1.18
CA TRP A 33 -7.62 3.63 2.23
C TRP A 33 -7.05 4.97 1.71
N ARG A 34 -6.47 4.93 0.51
CA ARG A 34 -6.02 6.07 -0.26
C ARG A 34 -6.85 6.08 -1.53
N THR A 35 -7.73 7.05 -1.59
CA THR A 35 -8.67 7.24 -2.68
C THR A 35 -7.92 7.75 -3.92
N PRO A 36 -7.81 6.96 -5.01
CA PRO A 36 -7.28 7.45 -6.27
C PRO A 36 -8.21 8.53 -6.84
N ASN A 37 -7.71 9.32 -7.79
CA ASN A 37 -8.46 10.42 -8.39
C ASN A 37 -8.91 11.48 -7.37
N THR A 38 -7.97 11.96 -6.55
CA THR A 38 -8.26 12.99 -5.53
C THR A 38 -7.29 14.16 -5.61
N ILE A 39 -7.81 15.36 -5.33
CA ILE A 39 -7.05 16.56 -4.94
C ILE A 39 -7.78 17.14 -3.74
N VAL A 40 -7.23 16.95 -2.55
CA VAL A 40 -7.91 17.22 -1.29
C VAL A 40 -6.97 17.83 -0.26
N LEU A 41 -7.55 18.54 0.70
CA LEU A 41 -6.91 18.74 1.99
C LEU A 41 -7.36 17.64 2.95
N ARG A 42 -6.40 17.05 3.67
CA ARG A 42 -6.63 16.06 4.72
C ARG A 42 -6.54 16.73 6.08
N ILE A 43 -7.61 16.66 6.83
CA ILE A 43 -7.65 17.08 8.24
C ILE A 43 -7.40 15.87 9.13
N ASN A 44 -6.43 16.03 10.02
CA ASN A 44 -6.06 15.04 11.01
C ASN A 44 -6.26 15.59 12.43
N GLY A 45 -7.34 15.21 13.10
CA GLY A 45 -7.63 15.59 14.48
C GLY A 45 -6.56 15.11 15.47
N ARG A 46 -6.22 15.95 16.44
CA ARG A 46 -5.19 15.73 17.49
C ARG A 46 -5.69 16.23 18.84
N GLY A 47 -6.97 16.01 19.15
CA GLY A 47 -7.61 16.54 20.34
C GLY A 47 -7.90 18.03 20.18
N GLU A 48 -7.15 18.89 20.87
CA GLU A 48 -7.35 20.36 20.86
C GLU A 48 -6.81 21.07 19.62
N SER A 49 -6.13 20.33 18.74
CA SER A 49 -5.61 20.84 17.48
C SER A 49 -5.83 19.84 16.36
N PHE A 50 -5.53 20.24 15.13
CA PHE A 50 -5.47 19.36 13.98
C PHE A 50 -4.25 19.67 13.12
N HIS A 51 -3.82 18.68 12.34
CA HIS A 51 -2.89 18.90 11.25
C HIS A 51 -3.66 19.02 9.94
N CYS A 52 -3.18 19.87 9.04
CA CYS A 52 -3.74 20.05 7.72
C CYS A 52 -2.69 19.67 6.67
N HIS A 53 -2.96 18.60 5.93
CA HIS A 53 -2.13 18.16 4.82
C HIS A 53 -2.82 18.52 3.52
N LEU A 54 -2.03 18.83 2.50
CA LEU A 54 -2.48 18.86 1.12
C LEU A 54 -2.10 17.53 0.49
N GLU A 55 -3.00 16.85 -0.20
CA GLU A 55 -2.65 15.59 -0.90
C GLU A 55 -3.36 15.47 -2.24
N TYR A 56 -2.72 14.75 -3.15
CA TYR A 56 -3.38 14.25 -4.35
C TYR A 56 -3.08 12.76 -4.54
N CYS A 57 -3.94 12.12 -5.32
CA CYS A 57 -3.73 10.75 -5.76
C CYS A 57 -4.16 10.62 -7.23
N SER A 58 -3.29 10.05 -8.05
CA SER A 58 -3.55 9.81 -9.47
C SER A 58 -4.55 8.66 -9.69
N SER A 59 -4.86 8.37 -10.95
CA SER A 59 -5.66 7.20 -11.33
C SER A 59 -4.97 5.87 -11.02
N ARG A 60 -3.63 5.86 -10.82
CA ARG A 60 -2.83 4.68 -10.48
C ARG A 60 -2.36 4.69 -9.02
N TRP A 61 -3.14 5.24 -8.10
CA TRP A 61 -2.83 5.28 -6.66
C TRP A 61 -1.51 5.98 -6.28
N ARG A 62 -0.88 6.68 -7.23
CA ARG A 62 0.36 7.41 -6.97
C ARG A 62 0.06 8.76 -6.38
N ALA A 63 0.75 9.08 -5.30
CA ALA A 63 0.35 10.18 -4.44
C ALA A 63 1.56 10.92 -3.89
N GLU A 64 1.37 12.22 -3.74
CA GLU A 64 2.28 13.09 -3.01
C GLU A 64 1.49 14.01 -2.10
N ALA A 65 2.19 14.60 -1.14
CA ALA A 65 1.59 15.50 -0.17
C ALA A 65 2.41 16.75 0.09
N GLY A 66 1.72 17.83 0.44
CA GLY A 66 2.24 18.97 1.18
C GLY A 66 1.69 18.96 2.60
N VAL A 67 2.20 19.85 3.46
CA VAL A 67 1.67 20.04 4.81
C VAL A 67 1.72 21.51 5.19
N ILE A 68 0.74 21.95 5.99
CA ILE A 68 0.90 23.17 6.76
C ILE A 68 1.90 22.87 7.88
N GLY A 69 3.13 23.36 7.75
CA GLY A 69 4.30 22.94 8.52
C GLY A 69 5.47 22.66 7.58
N GLU A 70 6.29 21.66 7.90
CA GLU A 70 7.49 21.33 7.13
C GLU A 70 7.58 19.84 6.77
N ILE A 71 8.05 19.57 5.56
CA ILE A 71 8.45 18.22 5.09
C ILE A 71 9.91 18.33 4.67
N VAL A 72 10.79 17.73 5.46
CA VAL A 72 12.20 17.53 5.12
C VAL A 72 12.39 16.07 4.75
N ARG A 73 13.01 15.81 3.59
CA ARG A 73 13.19 14.45 3.08
C ARG A 73 14.08 13.66 4.03
N GLY A 74 13.61 12.47 4.44
CA GLY A 74 14.32 11.61 5.37
C GLY A 74 14.02 11.89 6.85
N GLU A 75 13.30 12.98 7.14
CA GLU A 75 12.87 13.32 8.48
C GLU A 75 11.38 13.02 8.69
N ARG A 76 10.98 12.98 9.96
CA ARG A 76 9.58 12.89 10.31
C ARG A 76 8.88 14.19 9.92
N ILE A 77 7.71 14.09 9.28
CA ILE A 77 6.90 15.26 8.91
C ILE A 77 6.61 16.12 10.15
N ALA A 78 7.00 17.39 10.08
CA ALA A 78 6.79 18.40 11.11
C ALA A 78 5.53 19.22 10.80
N ALA A 79 4.37 18.57 10.95
CA ALA A 79 3.08 19.23 10.75
C ALA A 79 2.82 20.27 11.85
N LYS A 80 2.32 21.45 11.47
CA LYS A 80 1.91 22.50 12.41
C LYS A 80 0.61 22.11 13.10
N ALA A 81 0.57 22.23 14.43
CA ALA A 81 -0.65 22.09 15.21
C ALA A 81 -1.53 23.35 15.03
N ILE A 82 -2.67 23.19 14.36
CA ILE A 82 -3.64 24.27 14.13
C ILE A 82 -4.75 24.14 15.19
N PRO A 83 -5.07 25.19 15.97
CA PRO A 83 -6.10 25.11 17.00
C PRO A 83 -7.48 24.73 16.48
N CYS A 84 -8.15 23.80 17.16
CA CYS A 84 -9.57 23.51 16.94
C CYS A 84 -10.47 24.63 17.47
N GLY A 85 -11.77 24.56 17.17
CA GLY A 85 -12.79 25.48 17.71
C GLY A 85 -12.74 26.90 17.13
N LYS A 86 -11.93 27.12 16.10
CA LYS A 86 -11.81 28.40 15.38
C LYS A 86 -12.20 28.25 13.92
N VAL A 87 -12.77 29.31 13.37
CA VAL A 87 -13.11 29.38 11.95
C VAL A 87 -11.89 29.88 11.16
N TYR A 88 -11.51 29.14 10.12
CA TYR A 88 -10.44 29.51 9.21
C TYR A 88 -10.99 29.72 7.80
N ALA A 89 -10.55 30.78 7.12
CA ALA A 89 -10.68 30.86 5.67
C ALA A 89 -9.72 29.86 5.02
N TRP A 90 -10.15 29.17 3.98
CA TRP A 90 -9.32 28.21 3.26
C TRP A 90 -9.50 28.35 1.76
N ARG A 91 -8.47 27.99 1.00
CA ARG A 91 -8.51 27.92 -0.46
C ARG A 91 -7.62 26.80 -0.98
N LEU A 92 -8.16 25.98 -1.85
CA LEU A 92 -7.48 24.92 -2.59
C LEU A 92 -7.46 25.29 -4.06
N VAL A 93 -6.29 25.31 -4.69
CA VAL A 93 -6.13 25.61 -6.11
C VAL A 93 -5.26 24.57 -6.74
N TYR A 94 -5.67 24.10 -7.90
CA TYR A 94 -4.86 23.31 -8.80
C TYR A 94 -4.60 24.08 -10.08
N ASP A 95 -3.32 24.35 -10.35
CA ASP A 95 -2.83 24.95 -11.60
C ASP A 95 -2.11 23.88 -12.43
N PRO A 96 -2.68 23.44 -13.58
CA PRO A 96 -2.08 22.42 -14.43
C PRO A 96 -0.77 22.87 -15.09
N LYS A 97 -0.53 24.18 -15.22
CA LYS A 97 0.71 24.74 -15.82
C LYS A 97 1.78 25.05 -14.77
N GLY A 98 1.42 25.04 -13.49
CA GLY A 98 2.34 25.25 -12.38
C GLY A 98 3.35 24.12 -12.21
N GLY A 99 4.33 24.30 -11.33
CA GLY A 99 5.24 23.21 -10.92
C GLY A 99 6.09 22.66 -12.06
N GLN A 100 6.69 23.54 -12.88
CA GLN A 100 7.44 23.19 -14.09
C GLN A 100 6.58 22.56 -15.21
N GLY A 101 5.29 22.95 -15.29
CA GLY A 101 4.39 22.50 -16.36
C GLY A 101 3.71 21.15 -16.11
N ASN A 102 3.97 20.50 -14.97
CA ASN A 102 3.36 19.20 -14.62
C ASN A 102 2.13 19.34 -13.71
N GLY A 103 1.98 20.50 -13.06
CA GLY A 103 0.91 20.79 -12.12
C GLY A 103 1.43 21.24 -10.75
N LEU A 104 0.77 22.24 -10.17
CA LEU A 104 0.97 22.71 -8.81
C LEU A 104 -0.36 22.76 -8.08
N ILE A 105 -0.40 22.16 -6.90
CA ILE A 105 -1.53 22.32 -5.99
C ILE A 105 -1.09 23.22 -4.85
N THR A 106 -1.93 24.21 -4.53
CA THR A 106 -1.71 25.17 -3.45
C THR A 106 -2.91 25.14 -2.51
N LEU A 107 -2.63 24.98 -1.22
CA LEU A 107 -3.59 25.10 -0.14
C LEU A 107 -3.23 26.32 0.70
N THR A 108 -4.20 27.18 0.98
CA THR A 108 -4.11 28.19 2.03
C THR A 108 -5.11 27.91 3.14
N LEU A 109 -4.72 28.15 4.39
CA LEU A 109 -5.56 28.02 5.57
C LEU A 109 -5.21 29.16 6.55
N GLY A 110 -6.08 30.16 6.66
CA GLY A 110 -5.73 31.42 7.31
C GLY A 110 -4.52 32.06 6.62
N ASN A 111 -3.45 32.29 7.39
CA ASN A 111 -2.20 32.85 6.87
C ASN A 111 -1.18 31.78 6.47
N GLU A 112 -1.53 30.50 6.63
CA GLU A 112 -0.63 29.39 6.34
C GLU A 112 -0.81 28.90 4.90
N THR A 113 0.25 28.36 4.31
CA THR A 113 0.23 27.81 2.95
C THR A 113 0.97 26.48 2.88
N ALA A 114 0.44 25.54 2.11
CA ALA A 114 1.11 24.32 1.71
C ALA A 114 1.07 24.22 0.18
N THR A 115 2.12 23.64 -0.41
CA THR A 115 2.14 23.34 -1.85
C THR A 115 2.53 21.89 -2.08
N CYS A 116 2.07 21.35 -3.20
CA CYS A 116 2.43 20.02 -3.66
C CYS A 116 2.60 20.05 -5.17
N LYS A 117 3.79 19.64 -5.64
CA LYS A 117 4.10 19.56 -7.08
C LYS A 117 3.71 18.19 -7.60
N ILE A 118 3.14 18.15 -8.80
CA ILE A 118 2.88 16.89 -9.51
C ILE A 118 4.13 16.52 -10.31
N THR A 119 4.60 15.28 -10.19
CA THR A 119 5.72 14.80 -11.00
C THR A 119 5.25 14.52 -12.42
N ALA A 120 6.15 14.55 -13.42
CA ALA A 120 5.79 14.19 -14.79
C ALA A 120 5.22 12.75 -14.88
N GLU A 121 5.74 11.85 -14.05
CA GLU A 121 5.27 10.46 -13.97
C GLU A 121 3.84 10.40 -13.42
N HIS A 122 3.52 11.09 -12.33
CA HIS A 122 2.16 11.10 -11.77
C HIS A 122 1.18 11.86 -12.68
N ARG A 123 1.68 12.85 -13.42
CA ARG A 123 0.90 13.56 -14.43
C ARG A 123 0.43 12.62 -15.53
N SER A 124 1.29 11.71 -16.00
CA SER A 124 0.96 10.79 -17.09
C SER A 124 -0.06 9.70 -16.73
N ASP A 125 -0.26 9.41 -15.43
CA ASP A 125 -1.39 8.59 -14.98
C ASP A 125 -2.74 9.23 -15.27
N GLY A 126 -2.78 10.57 -15.23
CA GLY A 126 -4.01 11.32 -15.18
C GLY A 126 -4.81 11.09 -13.90
N ALA A 127 -5.94 11.79 -13.84
CA ALA A 127 -7.00 11.63 -12.86
C ALA A 127 -8.26 12.32 -13.41
N SER A 128 -9.41 11.80 -13.00
CA SER A 128 -10.74 12.35 -13.29
C SER A 128 -11.40 12.80 -12.00
N PHE A 129 -12.22 13.85 -12.03
CA PHE A 129 -12.93 14.33 -10.84
C PHE A 129 -14.40 14.51 -11.21
N THR A 130 -15.29 13.88 -10.45
CA THR A 130 -16.74 13.96 -10.70
C THR A 130 -17.46 14.78 -9.64
N HIS A 131 -16.83 15.00 -8.47
CA HIS A 131 -17.45 15.64 -7.33
C HIS A 131 -16.48 16.60 -6.61
N PHE A 132 -17.08 17.51 -5.84
CA PHE A 132 -16.44 18.27 -4.79
C PHE A 132 -17.20 18.02 -3.48
N GLY A 133 -16.50 17.87 -2.35
CA GLY A 133 -17.16 17.71 -1.06
C GLY A 133 -16.30 17.06 0.01
N LEU A 134 -16.97 16.48 1.01
CA LEU A 134 -16.37 15.77 2.13
C LEU A 134 -16.27 14.27 1.87
N LEU A 135 -15.15 13.67 2.27
CA LEU A 135 -14.97 12.22 2.29
C LEU A 135 -14.36 11.77 3.62
N PRO A 136 -14.69 10.58 4.13
CA PRO A 136 -13.99 10.02 5.27
C PRO A 136 -12.53 9.69 4.90
N VAL A 137 -11.60 9.86 5.83
CA VAL A 137 -10.29 9.21 5.72
C VAL A 137 -10.47 7.74 6.06
N LEU A 138 -10.16 6.87 5.10
CA LEU A 138 -10.31 5.43 5.25
C LEU A 138 -9.11 4.85 6.03
N LYS A 139 -9.12 5.02 7.36
CA LYS A 139 -8.13 4.50 8.33
C LYS A 139 -8.76 3.40 9.19
N ALA A 140 -7.92 2.52 9.76
CA ALA A 140 -8.37 1.60 10.81
C ALA A 140 -8.75 2.37 12.10
N TRP A 141 -9.73 1.83 12.84
CA TRP A 141 -10.27 2.25 14.15
C TRP A 141 -9.89 3.66 14.64
N ASP A 142 -10.83 4.59 14.60
CA ASP A 142 -10.71 5.94 15.18
C ASP A 142 -12.09 6.47 15.58
N ASP A 143 -12.15 7.50 16.43
CA ASP A 143 -13.42 8.13 16.80
C ASP A 143 -13.85 9.20 15.80
N ALA A 144 -15.15 9.51 15.79
CA ALA A 144 -15.72 10.53 14.93
C ALA A 144 -15.21 11.93 15.29
N GLY A 145 -15.22 12.84 14.32
CA GLY A 145 -15.11 14.28 14.58
C GLY A 145 -16.19 15.08 13.90
N GLN A 146 -16.17 16.39 14.15
CA GLN A 146 -17.15 17.31 13.61
C GLN A 146 -16.46 18.42 12.84
N VAL A 147 -16.99 18.70 11.65
CA VAL A 147 -16.57 19.80 10.79
C VAL A 147 -17.80 20.57 10.31
N SER A 148 -17.67 21.88 10.22
CA SER A 148 -18.65 22.74 9.54
C SER A 148 -17.96 23.52 8.42
N LEU A 149 -18.63 23.63 7.28
CA LEU A 149 -18.19 24.41 6.12
C LEU A 149 -19.20 25.51 5.83
N ASN A 150 -18.72 26.69 5.43
CA ASN A 150 -19.56 27.80 5.01
C ASN A 150 -18.90 28.63 3.91
N GLU A 151 -19.65 29.53 3.28
CA GLU A 151 -19.17 30.48 2.26
C GLU A 151 -18.45 29.79 1.10
N LEU A 152 -18.97 28.64 0.69
CA LEU A 152 -18.31 27.79 -0.27
C LEU A 152 -18.36 28.39 -1.68
N THR A 153 -17.21 28.41 -2.33
CA THR A 153 -17.06 28.70 -3.76
C THR A 153 -16.28 27.56 -4.41
N VAL A 154 -16.77 27.02 -5.52
CA VAL A 154 -16.10 25.97 -6.31
C VAL A 154 -16.06 26.40 -7.76
N ASN A 155 -14.86 26.40 -8.36
CA ASN A 155 -14.59 26.86 -9.72
C ASN A 155 -15.23 28.22 -10.03
N GLY A 156 -15.11 29.16 -9.08
CA GLY A 156 -15.68 30.51 -9.17
C GLY A 156 -17.19 30.61 -8.89
N ARG A 157 -17.92 29.49 -8.79
CA ARG A 157 -19.34 29.49 -8.44
C ARG A 157 -19.54 29.42 -6.93
N ARG A 158 -20.26 30.40 -6.39
CA ARG A 158 -20.68 30.42 -4.97
C ARG A 158 -21.89 29.52 -4.75
N PHE A 159 -21.90 28.79 -3.64
CA PHE A 159 -23.02 27.95 -3.20
C PHE A 159 -23.63 28.52 -1.92
N ASP A 160 -24.96 28.68 -1.93
CA ASP A 160 -25.73 29.05 -0.75
C ASP A 160 -26.10 27.78 0.03
N LEU A 161 -25.57 27.66 1.25
CA LEU A 161 -25.80 26.53 2.14
C LEU A 161 -26.86 26.85 3.22
N ALA A 162 -27.55 27.99 3.13
CA ALA A 162 -28.70 28.29 3.99
C ALA A 162 -29.90 27.37 3.70
N ARG A 163 -29.87 26.66 2.58
CA ARG A 163 -30.85 25.63 2.19
C ARG A 163 -30.11 24.40 1.72
N ASP A 164 -30.84 23.28 1.69
CA ASP A 164 -30.33 22.04 1.11
C ASP A 164 -29.92 22.27 -0.35
N PRO A 165 -28.63 22.13 -0.69
CA PRO A 165 -28.13 22.38 -2.04
C PRO A 165 -28.46 21.24 -3.01
N LYS A 166 -29.16 20.18 -2.56
CA LYS A 166 -29.54 18.99 -3.33
C LYS A 166 -28.33 18.29 -3.95
N TRP A 167 -27.25 18.23 -3.18
CA TRP A 167 -26.03 17.53 -3.56
C TRP A 167 -26.17 16.02 -3.38
N ASP A 168 -25.41 15.28 -4.18
CA ASP A 168 -25.34 13.84 -4.10
C ASP A 168 -24.76 13.39 -2.75
N GLY A 169 -25.47 12.47 -2.10
CA GLY A 169 -25.03 11.82 -0.86
C GLY A 169 -24.93 10.31 -1.08
N PHE A 170 -23.80 9.73 -0.68
CA PHE A 170 -23.59 8.29 -0.74
C PHE A 170 -23.15 7.76 0.63
N ASN A 171 -23.99 6.93 1.25
CA ASN A 171 -23.74 6.29 2.55
C ASN A 171 -23.28 7.24 3.68
N ASN A 172 -23.50 8.55 3.54
CA ASN A 172 -23.06 9.60 4.48
C ASN A 172 -23.83 9.60 5.82
N ARG A 173 -24.77 8.67 5.99
CA ARG A 173 -25.52 8.42 7.23
C ARG A 173 -25.42 6.95 7.69
N ARG A 174 -24.54 6.16 7.09
CA ARG A 174 -24.38 4.73 7.41
C ARG A 174 -23.64 4.56 8.74
N THR A 175 -24.06 3.56 9.52
CA THR A 175 -23.31 3.04 10.67
C THR A 175 -22.72 1.67 10.30
N TYR A 176 -21.49 1.39 10.76
CA TYR A 176 -20.86 0.08 10.62
C TYR A 176 -19.78 -0.13 11.69
N GLU A 177 -19.50 -1.39 12.00
CA GLU A 177 -18.35 -1.79 12.82
C GLU A 177 -17.27 -2.35 11.90
N THR A 178 -16.06 -1.80 11.97
CA THR A 178 -14.93 -2.35 11.20
C THR A 178 -14.29 -3.50 11.97
N ARG A 179 -14.19 -4.66 11.33
CA ARG A 179 -13.41 -5.80 11.86
C ARG A 179 -11.95 -5.76 11.40
N ASN A 180 -11.55 -4.79 10.58
CA ASN A 180 -10.20 -4.70 10.03
C ASN A 180 -9.26 -3.99 11.03
N THR A 181 -9.14 -4.58 12.22
CA THR A 181 -8.30 -4.12 13.32
C THR A 181 -7.09 -5.04 13.48
N ARG A 182 -5.93 -4.46 13.78
CA ARG A 182 -4.66 -5.18 13.91
C ARG A 182 -4.50 -5.73 15.35
N PRO A 183 -3.92 -6.93 15.56
CA PRO A 183 -3.55 -7.93 14.56
C PRO A 183 -4.78 -8.74 14.10
N ARG A 184 -4.86 -9.03 12.80
CA ARG A 184 -5.88 -9.91 12.24
C ARG A 184 -5.30 -10.72 11.09
N PHE A 185 -5.49 -12.02 11.10
CA PHE A 185 -5.07 -12.91 10.00
C PHE A 185 -6.32 -13.60 9.49
N ASP A 186 -6.73 -13.25 8.28
CA ASP A 186 -7.94 -13.77 7.64
C ASP A 186 -7.61 -14.08 6.18
N PHE A 187 -6.74 -15.06 6.01
CA PHE A 187 -6.24 -15.52 4.72
C PHE A 187 -6.09 -17.04 4.69
N GLY A 188 -6.15 -17.61 3.50
CA GLY A 188 -6.08 -19.05 3.25
C GLY A 188 -6.81 -19.39 1.95
N TRP A 189 -7.36 -20.60 1.87
CA TRP A 189 -8.26 -20.95 0.77
C TRP A 189 -9.59 -20.19 0.89
N SER A 190 -10.10 -19.72 -0.24
CA SER A 190 -11.42 -19.09 -0.36
C SER A 190 -12.11 -19.57 -1.64
N PRO A 191 -13.45 -19.71 -1.67
CA PRO A 191 -14.19 -20.16 -2.85
C PRO A 191 -14.41 -19.04 -3.89
N THR A 192 -13.71 -17.91 -3.76
CA THR A 192 -13.82 -16.75 -4.65
C THR A 192 -12.97 -16.94 -5.91
N ARG A 193 -12.89 -15.88 -6.74
CA ARG A 193 -12.15 -15.88 -8.01
C ARG A 193 -11.61 -14.47 -8.33
N HIS A 194 -11.12 -13.78 -7.32
CA HIS A 194 -10.54 -12.43 -7.43
C HIS A 194 -9.27 -12.41 -8.28
N ALA A 195 -8.38 -13.41 -8.13
CA ALA A 195 -7.18 -13.55 -8.96
C ALA A 195 -7.46 -13.93 -10.42
N GLY A 196 -8.69 -14.36 -10.74
CA GLY A 196 -9.13 -14.61 -12.12
C GLY A 196 -8.59 -15.92 -12.72
N GLY A 197 -8.30 -16.94 -11.90
CA GLY A 197 -7.87 -18.26 -12.38
C GLY A 197 -8.96 -19.02 -13.13
N LYS A 198 -8.69 -20.25 -13.56
CA LYS A 198 -9.61 -20.99 -14.45
C LYS A 198 -10.92 -21.41 -13.77
N ALA A 199 -10.86 -21.76 -12.49
CA ALA A 199 -12.01 -22.19 -11.69
C ALA A 199 -12.21 -21.29 -10.46
N ALA A 200 -13.26 -21.55 -9.68
CA ALA A 200 -13.41 -20.93 -8.37
C ALA A 200 -12.54 -21.66 -7.33
N GLY A 201 -12.01 -20.93 -6.35
CA GLY A 201 -11.06 -21.44 -5.39
C GLY A 201 -9.70 -20.78 -5.53
N GLU A 202 -9.27 -20.00 -4.55
CA GLU A 202 -8.01 -19.25 -4.59
C GLU A 202 -7.37 -19.11 -3.21
N LEU A 203 -6.04 -18.95 -3.18
CA LEU A 203 -5.26 -18.65 -1.98
C LEU A 203 -5.23 -17.14 -1.76
N GLY A 204 -5.63 -16.63 -0.61
CA GLY A 204 -5.53 -15.20 -0.34
C GLY A 204 -6.38 -14.74 0.82
N GLY A 205 -6.65 -13.44 0.85
CA GLY A 205 -7.47 -12.79 1.88
C GLY A 205 -6.80 -11.57 2.48
N LEU A 206 -7.19 -11.22 3.70
CA LEU A 206 -6.68 -10.09 4.46
C LEU A 206 -5.43 -10.49 5.25
N ILE A 207 -4.28 -10.04 4.77
CA ILE A 207 -2.95 -10.38 5.27
C ILE A 207 -2.40 -9.16 6.02
N PHE A 208 -2.48 -9.15 7.35
CA PHE A 208 -1.70 -8.21 8.15
C PHE A 208 -0.26 -8.70 8.29
N ARG A 209 0.67 -7.74 8.42
CA ARG A 209 2.04 -8.03 8.85
C ARG A 209 2.06 -8.71 10.22
N GLY A 210 3.03 -9.59 10.42
CA GLY A 210 3.23 -10.28 11.68
C GLY A 210 4.00 -9.44 12.70
N ASP A 211 4.36 -10.01 13.84
CA ASP A 211 5.25 -9.39 14.81
C ASP A 211 6.06 -10.49 15.49
N CYS A 212 7.31 -10.66 15.08
CA CYS A 212 8.15 -11.78 15.53
C CYS A 212 8.41 -11.80 17.04
N ARG A 213 8.16 -10.70 17.75
CA ARG A 213 8.27 -10.66 19.21
C ARG A 213 7.22 -11.50 19.91
N TYR A 214 6.11 -11.79 19.22
CA TYR A 214 4.92 -12.44 19.76
C TYR A 214 4.48 -13.59 18.84
N LYS A 215 4.58 -14.84 19.31
CA LYS A 215 4.26 -16.02 18.49
C LYS A 215 2.83 -16.01 17.96
N GLU A 216 1.88 -15.52 18.75
CA GLU A 216 0.47 -15.37 18.40
C GLU A 216 0.19 -14.27 17.37
N ARG A 217 1.19 -13.45 17.04
CA ARG A 217 1.13 -12.42 16.00
C ARG A 217 1.89 -12.81 14.74
N MET A 218 2.14 -14.09 14.53
CA MET A 218 2.66 -14.61 13.27
C MET A 218 1.68 -15.64 12.71
N ALA A 219 1.53 -15.68 11.40
CA ALA A 219 0.62 -16.60 10.73
C ALA A 219 1.20 -17.09 9.40
N ALA A 220 0.78 -18.28 8.99
CA ALA A 220 1.11 -18.82 7.68
C ALA A 220 -0.01 -19.75 7.18
N TYR A 221 -0.13 -19.86 5.87
CA TYR A 221 -1.00 -20.81 5.18
C TYR A 221 -0.29 -21.29 3.91
N GLY A 222 -0.02 -22.57 3.80
CA GLY A 222 0.77 -23.12 2.70
C GLY A 222 0.73 -24.63 2.62
N ASP A 223 1.06 -25.14 1.43
CA ASP A 223 1.17 -26.57 1.14
C ASP A 223 2.45 -27.18 1.73
N ARG A 224 2.44 -28.48 1.99
CA ARG A 224 3.60 -29.25 2.48
C ARG A 224 4.45 -29.72 1.31
N LEU A 225 5.76 -29.46 1.38
CA LEU A 225 6.72 -29.87 0.37
C LEU A 225 7.60 -31.01 0.89
N SER A 226 8.29 -31.70 -0.01
CA SER A 226 9.54 -32.37 0.36
C SER A 226 10.56 -31.32 0.80
N LEU A 227 11.56 -31.69 1.61
CA LEU A 227 12.58 -30.74 2.07
C LEU A 227 13.38 -30.18 0.87
N LEU A 228 13.24 -28.88 0.62
CA LEU A 228 13.99 -28.14 -0.40
C LEU A 228 15.09 -27.31 0.24
N THR A 229 16.12 -26.98 -0.54
CA THR A 229 17.25 -26.13 -0.09
C THR A 229 17.74 -25.23 -1.23
N LEU A 230 18.65 -24.30 -0.92
CA LEU A 230 19.35 -23.46 -1.91
C LEU A 230 20.28 -24.23 -2.90
N LYS A 231 20.25 -25.56 -2.88
CA LYS A 231 20.85 -26.41 -3.92
C LYS A 231 19.87 -26.75 -5.05
N THR A 232 18.58 -26.58 -4.82
CA THR A 232 17.52 -26.95 -5.75
C THR A 232 17.12 -25.74 -6.59
N LYS A 233 16.87 -25.94 -7.89
CA LYS A 233 16.16 -24.92 -8.70
C LYS A 233 14.73 -24.82 -8.20
N LEU A 234 14.28 -23.61 -7.88
CA LEU A 234 12.91 -23.38 -7.40
C LEU A 234 12.14 -22.55 -8.41
N SER A 235 10.88 -22.88 -8.61
CA SER A 235 9.96 -22.09 -9.42
C SER A 235 8.61 -21.98 -8.72
N ALA A 236 7.95 -20.85 -8.89
CA ALA A 236 6.56 -20.64 -8.50
C ALA A 236 5.91 -19.64 -9.46
N GLY A 237 4.60 -19.73 -9.65
CA GLY A 237 3.87 -18.77 -10.47
C GLY A 237 2.39 -19.06 -10.51
N GLY A 238 1.67 -18.21 -11.22
CA GLY A 238 0.23 -18.29 -11.41
C GLY A 238 -0.36 -16.92 -11.61
N LYS A 239 -1.60 -16.74 -11.16
CA LYS A 239 -2.31 -15.48 -11.19
C LYS A 239 -2.27 -14.77 -9.85
N LEU A 240 -2.37 -13.45 -9.89
CA LEU A 240 -2.40 -12.56 -8.75
C LEU A 240 -3.41 -11.43 -8.98
N SER A 241 -4.16 -11.08 -7.95
CA SER A 241 -4.91 -9.83 -7.89
C SER A 241 -4.78 -9.18 -6.52
N MET A 242 -4.62 -7.86 -6.51
CA MET A 242 -4.61 -7.06 -5.28
C MET A 242 -5.88 -6.23 -5.22
N LEU A 243 -6.66 -6.40 -4.14
CA LEU A 243 -7.90 -5.66 -3.95
C LEU A 243 -7.68 -4.41 -3.09
N ARG A 244 -6.77 -4.51 -2.11
CA ARG A 244 -6.51 -3.45 -1.14
C ARG A 244 -5.08 -3.54 -0.64
N GLY A 245 -4.48 -2.40 -0.35
CA GLY A 245 -3.29 -2.34 0.50
C GLY A 245 -3.17 -0.96 1.08
N VAL A 246 -2.72 -0.85 2.33
CA VAL A 246 -2.68 0.43 3.06
C VAL A 246 -1.24 0.90 3.35
N SER A 247 -1.04 2.13 3.82
CA SER A 247 0.29 2.55 4.28
C SER A 247 0.87 1.58 5.31
N ASP A 248 2.18 1.34 5.24
CA ASP A 248 2.88 0.45 6.17
C ASP A 248 2.37 -1.01 6.14
N SER A 249 1.79 -1.44 5.00
CA SER A 249 1.38 -2.83 4.78
C SER A 249 2.40 -3.60 3.95
N SER A 250 2.45 -4.91 4.19
CA SER A 250 3.31 -5.83 3.48
C SER A 250 2.70 -7.23 3.54
N ALA A 251 2.76 -7.99 2.44
CA ALA A 251 2.37 -9.39 2.37
C ALA A 251 3.45 -10.20 1.64
N SER A 252 3.64 -11.46 2.02
CA SER A 252 4.71 -12.29 1.47
C SER A 252 4.18 -13.66 1.03
N ILE A 253 4.55 -14.08 -0.18
CA ILE A 253 4.28 -15.42 -0.73
C ILE A 253 5.58 -16.08 -1.20
N GLY A 254 5.80 -17.34 -0.86
CA GLY A 254 7.02 -18.04 -1.28
C GLY A 254 7.28 -19.34 -0.54
N PHE A 255 8.51 -19.81 -0.67
CA PHE A 255 9.05 -20.98 0.03
C PHE A 255 9.50 -20.58 1.43
N TYR A 256 9.07 -21.34 2.44
CA TYR A 256 9.38 -21.05 3.83
C TYR A 256 9.56 -22.31 4.66
N HIS A 257 10.17 -22.18 5.84
CA HIS A 257 10.26 -23.24 6.83
C HIS A 257 9.22 -23.04 7.93
N SER A 258 8.36 -24.03 8.14
CA SER A 258 7.23 -23.97 9.07
C SER A 258 7.63 -23.71 10.53
N THR A 259 8.86 -24.06 10.91
CA THR A 259 9.46 -23.72 12.22
C THR A 259 10.23 -22.38 12.21
N TRP A 260 11.23 -22.21 11.35
CA TRP A 260 12.15 -21.07 11.43
C TRP A 260 11.52 -19.76 10.97
N SER A 261 10.65 -19.79 9.97
CA SER A 261 9.96 -18.58 9.50
C SER A 261 8.93 -18.06 10.52
N LEU A 262 8.46 -18.92 11.44
CA LEU A 262 7.56 -18.56 12.54
C LEU A 262 8.27 -18.54 13.90
N HIS A 263 9.60 -18.48 13.90
CA HIS A 263 10.38 -18.42 15.13
C HIS A 263 10.21 -17.06 15.82
N GLN A 264 10.00 -17.09 17.13
CA GLN A 264 9.89 -15.87 17.93
C GLN A 264 11.28 -15.23 18.07
N ASN A 265 11.37 -13.92 17.84
CA ASN A 265 12.61 -13.15 17.95
C ASN A 265 12.37 -11.93 18.87
N PRO A 266 13.24 -11.66 19.85
CA PRO A 266 13.08 -10.51 20.77
C PRO A 266 13.06 -9.14 20.08
N ALA A 267 13.55 -9.01 18.86
CA ALA A 267 13.64 -7.74 18.14
C ALA A 267 13.06 -7.80 16.72
N GLN A 268 12.61 -6.64 16.24
CA GLN A 268 12.10 -6.41 14.88
C GLN A 268 13.18 -5.78 13.98
N ASP A 269 14.43 -6.23 14.14
CA ASP A 269 15.58 -5.77 13.35
C ASP A 269 15.70 -6.46 11.98
N GLN A 270 14.82 -7.43 11.71
CA GLN A 270 14.73 -8.19 10.46
C GLN A 270 13.27 -8.29 10.01
N GLY A 271 12.96 -7.82 8.80
CA GLY A 271 11.61 -7.88 8.23
C GLY A 271 11.26 -9.22 7.58
N ILE A 272 12.25 -9.86 6.95
CA ILE A 272 12.08 -11.12 6.21
C ILE A 272 12.20 -12.30 7.19
N PRO A 273 11.24 -13.26 7.19
CA PRO A 273 11.34 -14.45 8.03
C PRO A 273 12.60 -15.27 7.77
N MET A 274 13.13 -15.95 8.79
CA MET A 274 14.26 -16.87 8.58
C MET A 274 13.85 -18.04 7.69
N ASP A 275 14.80 -18.57 6.91
CA ASP A 275 14.57 -19.66 5.96
C ASP A 275 13.40 -19.35 5.01
N TYR A 276 13.50 -18.22 4.32
CA TYR A 276 12.46 -17.70 3.42
C TYR A 276 13.04 -17.30 2.07
N LEU A 277 12.36 -17.68 0.98
CA LEU A 277 12.65 -17.23 -0.38
C LEU A 277 11.33 -17.00 -1.10
N GLY A 278 11.04 -15.77 -1.50
CA GLY A 278 9.73 -15.43 -2.01
C GLY A 278 9.64 -14.02 -2.57
N ILE A 279 8.42 -13.51 -2.55
CA ILE A 279 8.05 -12.19 -3.06
C ILE A 279 7.38 -11.41 -1.95
N ASN A 280 7.76 -10.14 -1.78
CA ASN A 280 7.01 -9.18 -1.00
C ASN A 280 6.12 -8.31 -1.90
N ILE A 281 4.89 -8.08 -1.45
CA ILE A 281 3.98 -7.03 -1.91
C ILE A 281 4.01 -5.93 -0.85
N GLU A 282 4.75 -4.85 -1.10
CA GLU A 282 5.05 -3.85 -0.08
C GLU A 282 5.06 -2.43 -0.64
N GLY A 283 5.02 -1.45 0.26
CA GLY A 283 5.16 -0.04 -0.10
C GLY A 283 6.51 0.34 -0.77
N PRO A 284 6.72 1.65 -0.99
CA PRO A 284 5.92 2.73 -0.43
C PRO A 284 4.58 2.85 -1.13
N SER A 285 3.52 3.00 -0.34
CA SER A 285 2.16 3.07 -0.85
C SER A 285 1.93 4.26 -1.80
N SER A 286 2.78 5.29 -1.75
CA SER A 286 2.79 6.48 -2.64
C SER A 286 3.05 6.15 -4.09
N GLU A 287 3.52 4.94 -4.38
CA GLU A 287 3.86 4.46 -5.73
C GLU A 287 2.91 3.34 -6.21
N GLY A 288 1.81 3.09 -5.49
CA GLY A 288 1.08 1.82 -5.57
C GLY A 288 1.72 0.82 -4.61
N PHE A 289 2.08 -0.37 -5.06
CA PHE A 289 2.85 -1.36 -4.30
C PHE A 289 3.90 -2.01 -5.18
N LEU A 290 5.05 -2.32 -4.59
CA LEU A 290 6.12 -3.05 -5.26
C LEU A 290 5.89 -4.55 -5.12
N PHE A 291 6.20 -5.29 -6.19
CA PHE A 291 6.14 -6.75 -6.24
C PHE A 291 7.54 -7.28 -6.52
N TYR A 292 8.29 -7.70 -5.49
CA TYR A 292 9.74 -7.89 -5.65
C TYR A 292 10.32 -9.07 -4.85
N PRO A 293 11.42 -9.68 -5.34
CA PRO A 293 12.01 -10.83 -4.68
C PRO A 293 12.68 -10.44 -3.38
N VAL A 294 12.55 -11.33 -2.40
CA VAL A 294 13.24 -11.28 -1.11
C VAL A 294 13.74 -12.66 -0.74
N TYR A 295 14.82 -12.70 0.03
CA TYR A 295 15.23 -13.93 0.69
C TYR A 295 15.88 -13.64 2.04
N ARG A 296 15.85 -14.65 2.90
CA ARG A 296 16.69 -14.76 4.08
C ARG A 296 17.05 -16.21 4.30
N VAL A 297 18.35 -16.44 4.49
CA VAL A 297 18.89 -17.76 4.77
C VAL A 297 18.84 -18.03 6.27
N HIS A 298 19.32 -19.20 6.70
CA HIS A 298 19.45 -19.48 8.12
C HIS A 298 20.38 -18.46 8.79
N GLY A 299 19.90 -17.82 9.87
CA GLY A 299 20.61 -16.72 10.53
C GLY A 299 20.26 -15.32 10.00
N ALA A 300 21.27 -14.50 9.73
CA ALA A 300 21.11 -13.05 9.52
C ALA A 300 21.26 -12.57 8.06
N ILE A 301 21.81 -13.40 7.16
CA ILE A 301 22.00 -12.98 5.76
C ILE A 301 20.64 -12.93 5.06
N ALA A 302 20.23 -11.72 4.69
CA ALA A 302 18.98 -11.44 3.99
C ALA A 302 19.22 -10.38 2.92
N ALA A 303 18.38 -10.38 1.88
CA ALA A 303 18.33 -9.28 0.94
C ALA A 303 16.94 -9.14 0.33
N ALA A 304 16.65 -7.92 -0.09
CA ALA A 304 15.50 -7.52 -0.87
C ALA A 304 15.99 -6.84 -2.15
N TYR A 305 15.22 -6.95 -3.22
CA TYR A 305 15.50 -6.21 -4.44
C TYR A 305 15.51 -4.69 -4.18
N ASP A 306 16.59 -4.02 -4.57
CA ASP A 306 16.63 -2.56 -4.57
C ASP A 306 15.91 -2.02 -5.81
N ARG A 307 14.76 -1.38 -5.58
CA ARG A 307 13.96 -0.76 -6.65
C ARG A 307 14.71 0.29 -7.47
N ASN A 308 15.81 0.85 -6.96
CA ASN A 308 16.62 1.82 -7.69
C ASN A 308 17.68 1.16 -8.60
N SER A 309 17.86 -0.16 -8.49
CA SER A 309 18.87 -0.92 -9.25
C SER A 309 18.38 -1.39 -10.63
N GLY A 310 17.10 -1.19 -10.95
CA GLY A 310 16.51 -1.62 -12.22
C GLY A 310 15.00 -1.44 -12.27
N THR A 311 14.31 -2.33 -13.00
CA THR A 311 12.84 -2.31 -13.14
C THR A 311 12.15 -2.51 -11.79
N ALA A 312 11.32 -1.55 -11.38
CA ALA A 312 10.45 -1.69 -10.21
C ALA A 312 9.08 -2.21 -10.65
N LEU A 313 8.81 -3.50 -10.41
CA LEU A 313 7.52 -4.12 -10.70
C LEU A 313 6.46 -3.54 -9.77
N ARG A 314 5.37 -3.02 -10.33
CA ARG A 314 4.30 -2.35 -9.58
C ARG A 314 2.98 -3.07 -9.75
N ILE A 315 2.29 -3.26 -8.64
CA ILE A 315 0.91 -3.76 -8.57
C ILE A 315 0.03 -2.73 -7.87
N TYR A 316 -1.24 -2.65 -8.28
CA TYR A 316 -2.21 -1.66 -7.79
C TYR A 316 -3.41 -2.36 -7.18
N PRO A 317 -4.07 -1.76 -6.17
CA PRO A 317 -5.28 -2.30 -5.55
C PRO A 317 -6.53 -2.01 -6.41
N ASP A 318 -6.49 -2.42 -7.67
CA ASP A 318 -7.57 -2.22 -8.66
C ASP A 318 -8.33 -3.51 -8.99
N GLY A 319 -7.93 -4.63 -8.38
CA GLY A 319 -8.51 -5.95 -8.59
C GLY A 319 -8.14 -6.58 -9.94
N LYS A 320 -7.28 -5.96 -10.74
CA LYS A 320 -6.81 -6.53 -12.00
C LYS A 320 -6.04 -7.82 -11.74
N SER A 321 -6.32 -8.82 -12.58
CA SER A 321 -5.57 -10.07 -12.62
C SER A 321 -4.26 -9.87 -13.38
N HIS A 322 -3.18 -10.38 -12.81
CA HIS A 322 -1.82 -10.36 -13.34
C HIS A 322 -1.25 -11.78 -13.39
N GLU A 323 -0.43 -12.05 -14.39
CA GLU A 323 0.41 -13.25 -14.41
C GLU A 323 1.71 -12.96 -13.65
N TRP A 324 2.17 -13.89 -12.83
CA TRP A 324 3.42 -13.72 -12.09
C TRP A 324 4.25 -14.98 -12.06
N SER A 325 5.56 -14.81 -11.88
CA SER A 325 6.48 -15.92 -11.68
C SER A 325 7.64 -15.54 -10.76
N LEU A 326 8.18 -16.55 -10.08
CA LEU A 326 9.42 -16.53 -9.33
C LEU A 326 10.27 -17.71 -9.81
N GLN A 327 11.55 -17.46 -10.07
CA GLN A 327 12.53 -18.49 -10.41
C GLN A 327 13.79 -18.27 -9.59
N TYR A 328 14.26 -19.31 -8.92
CA TYR A 328 15.57 -19.34 -8.27
C TYR A 328 16.48 -20.31 -9.01
N ASP A 329 17.62 -19.80 -9.49
CA ASP A 329 18.68 -20.61 -10.09
C ASP A 329 19.90 -20.64 -9.16
N PRO A 330 20.27 -21.78 -8.56
CA PRO A 330 21.45 -21.89 -7.71
C PRO A 330 22.77 -21.74 -8.49
N ALA A 331 22.77 -21.94 -9.81
CA ALA A 331 23.95 -21.75 -10.66
C ALA A 331 24.10 -20.31 -11.17
N GLY A 332 23.04 -19.50 -11.08
CA GLY A 332 23.03 -18.12 -11.56
C GLY A 332 24.02 -17.21 -10.81
N SER A 333 24.35 -16.08 -11.42
CA SER A 333 25.30 -15.10 -10.90
C SER A 333 26.62 -15.71 -10.42
N ASP A 334 27.28 -16.47 -11.31
CA ASP A 334 28.55 -17.17 -11.08
C ASP A 334 28.47 -18.18 -9.92
N GLY A 335 27.36 -18.92 -9.82
CA GLY A 335 27.13 -19.89 -8.76
C GLY A 335 26.78 -19.27 -7.40
N ARG A 336 26.57 -17.95 -7.30
CA ARG A 336 26.06 -17.33 -6.06
C ARG A 336 24.58 -17.57 -5.84
N GLY A 337 23.85 -17.86 -6.90
CA GLY A 337 22.41 -17.97 -6.92
C GLY A 337 21.73 -16.64 -7.23
N GLU A 338 20.62 -16.69 -7.95
CA GLU A 338 19.81 -15.52 -8.27
C GLU A 338 18.32 -15.84 -8.27
N ILE A 339 17.52 -14.83 -7.96
CA ILE A 339 16.06 -14.89 -7.94
C ILE A 339 15.54 -13.92 -8.99
N ARG A 340 14.82 -14.43 -9.98
CA ARG A 340 14.09 -13.63 -10.97
C ARG A 340 12.61 -13.64 -10.62
N VAL A 341 12.00 -12.47 -10.61
CA VAL A 341 10.55 -12.32 -10.45
C VAL A 341 10.01 -11.58 -11.67
N SER A 342 8.84 -12.00 -12.13
CA SER A 342 8.11 -11.34 -13.21
C SER A 342 6.68 -11.02 -12.78
N LEU A 343 6.17 -9.91 -13.28
CA LEU A 343 4.78 -9.50 -13.19
C LEU A 343 4.36 -9.01 -14.58
N ASP A 344 3.41 -9.69 -15.20
CA ASP A 344 3.06 -9.57 -16.61
C ASP A 344 4.31 -9.67 -17.52
N ASP A 345 4.59 -8.63 -18.30
CA ASP A 345 5.70 -8.53 -19.26
C ASP A 345 6.99 -7.96 -18.66
N GLN A 346 6.98 -7.61 -17.37
CA GLN A 346 8.12 -7.00 -16.68
C GLN A 346 8.81 -8.01 -15.76
N SER A 347 10.12 -7.86 -15.59
CA SER A 347 10.88 -8.67 -14.62
C SER A 347 11.98 -7.88 -13.91
N CYS A 348 12.35 -8.36 -12.73
CA CYS A 348 13.51 -7.90 -11.96
C CYS A 348 14.32 -9.09 -11.43
N LEU A 349 15.56 -8.83 -11.01
CA LEU A 349 16.50 -9.86 -10.58
C LEU A 349 17.21 -9.45 -9.29
N LEU A 350 17.23 -10.35 -8.32
CA LEU A 350 17.98 -10.23 -7.07
C LEU A 350 19.07 -11.30 -7.03
N LYS A 351 20.32 -10.86 -6.94
CA LYS A 351 21.48 -11.73 -6.72
C LYS A 351 21.61 -12.05 -5.23
N LEU A 352 21.94 -13.29 -4.89
CA LEU A 352 22.26 -13.62 -3.50
C LEU A 352 23.59 -12.96 -3.10
N ALA A 353 23.62 -12.45 -1.87
CA ALA A 353 24.81 -11.92 -1.23
C ALA A 353 25.90 -13.00 -1.08
N PRO A 354 27.19 -12.62 -1.08
CA PRO A 354 28.27 -13.55 -0.78
C PRO A 354 28.02 -14.32 0.53
N GLY A 355 28.29 -15.63 0.52
CA GLY A 355 28.10 -16.50 1.69
C GLY A 355 26.67 -16.99 1.93
N ALA A 356 25.64 -16.41 1.30
CA ALA A 356 24.23 -16.81 1.51
C ALA A 356 23.99 -18.31 1.21
N ARG A 357 24.49 -18.82 0.08
CA ARG A 357 24.36 -20.25 -0.26
C ARG A 357 25.08 -21.17 0.73
N ALA A 358 26.22 -20.74 1.26
CA ALA A 358 26.99 -21.52 2.23
C ALA A 358 26.32 -21.55 3.60
N ALA A 359 25.70 -20.44 4.03
CA ALA A 359 24.89 -20.39 5.24
C ALA A 359 23.67 -21.33 5.14
N GLY A 360 23.10 -21.46 3.94
CA GLY A 360 22.04 -22.42 3.64
C GLY A 360 20.67 -21.98 4.15
N ALA A 361 19.63 -22.55 3.54
CA ALA A 361 18.25 -22.39 3.97
C ALA A 361 17.50 -23.68 3.65
N SER A 362 16.50 -23.98 4.45
CA SER A 362 15.62 -25.14 4.26
C SER A 362 14.18 -24.70 4.08
N PHE A 363 13.43 -25.35 3.21
CA PHE A 363 12.03 -25.01 2.97
C PHE A 363 11.20 -26.28 2.99
N ASP A 364 10.11 -26.27 3.76
CA ASP A 364 9.17 -27.38 3.87
C ASP A 364 7.73 -26.96 3.53
N ARG A 365 7.52 -25.69 3.19
CA ARG A 365 6.22 -25.14 2.78
C ARG A 365 6.34 -24.19 1.59
N PHE A 366 5.26 -24.08 0.83
CA PHE A 366 5.01 -22.98 -0.12
C PHE A 366 3.67 -22.32 0.19
N GLY A 367 3.64 -21.00 0.29
CA GLY A 367 2.39 -20.26 0.55
C GLY A 367 2.62 -18.88 1.14
N ILE A 368 1.62 -18.38 1.86
CA ILE A 368 1.68 -17.09 2.55
C ILE A 368 2.31 -17.28 3.93
N CYS A 369 3.31 -16.46 4.26
CA CYS A 369 3.91 -16.38 5.59
C CYS A 369 4.05 -14.90 5.96
N THR A 370 3.59 -14.51 7.15
CA THR A 370 3.66 -13.11 7.58
C THR A 370 5.11 -12.64 7.75
N PRO A 371 5.46 -11.41 7.35
CA PRO A 371 6.76 -10.81 7.66
C PRO A 371 6.91 -10.59 9.18
N TRP A 372 8.15 -10.39 9.63
CA TRP A 372 8.51 -10.31 11.06
C TRP A 372 8.33 -8.93 11.69
N ILE A 373 8.36 -7.87 10.87
CA ILE A 373 8.09 -6.50 11.33
C ILE A 373 6.61 -6.22 11.19
N ASP A 374 6.08 -5.55 12.19
CA ASP A 374 4.68 -5.22 12.29
C ASP A 374 4.22 -4.10 11.38
N GLY A 375 2.91 -3.99 11.23
CA GLY A 375 2.29 -2.96 10.40
C GLY A 375 0.92 -3.42 9.91
N ASN A 376 0.48 -2.85 8.80
CA ASN A 376 -0.89 -2.99 8.32
C ASN A 376 -1.05 -4.09 7.26
N SER A 377 -2.20 -4.11 6.59
CA SER A 377 -2.62 -5.21 5.72
C SER A 377 -2.69 -4.91 4.24
N VAL A 378 -2.46 -5.97 3.49
CA VAL A 378 -2.79 -6.13 2.07
C VAL A 378 -3.93 -7.13 1.96
N THR A 379 -4.84 -6.93 1.00
CA THR A 379 -5.79 -7.93 0.54
C THR A 379 -5.39 -8.34 -0.86
N ALA A 380 -4.88 -9.56 -0.99
CA ALA A 380 -4.43 -10.11 -2.26
C ALA A 380 -4.84 -11.57 -2.37
N TYR A 381 -4.99 -12.03 -3.61
CA TYR A 381 -5.38 -13.38 -3.96
C TYR A 381 -4.45 -13.93 -5.05
N PHE A 382 -4.26 -15.24 -5.02
CA PHE A 382 -3.40 -16.01 -5.89
C PHE A 382 -4.14 -17.27 -6.36
N ASP A 383 -4.03 -17.57 -7.64
CA ASP A 383 -4.78 -18.67 -8.27
C ASP A 383 -3.94 -19.31 -9.39
N ASP A 384 -4.40 -20.45 -9.94
CA ASP A 384 -3.68 -21.24 -10.96
C ASP A 384 -2.21 -21.50 -10.57
N LEU A 385 -1.97 -21.72 -9.28
CA LEU A 385 -0.64 -21.85 -8.71
C LEU A 385 0.08 -23.11 -9.22
N HIS A 386 1.33 -22.92 -9.63
CA HIS A 386 2.29 -23.99 -9.92
C HIS A 386 3.59 -23.67 -9.19
N TYR A 387 4.19 -24.66 -8.53
CA TYR A 387 5.43 -24.47 -7.77
C TYR A 387 6.20 -25.79 -7.59
N THR A 388 7.50 -25.67 -7.32
CA THR A 388 8.38 -26.81 -7.00
C THR A 388 7.97 -27.45 -5.67
N CYS A 389 7.54 -28.71 -5.69
CA CYS A 389 7.11 -29.44 -4.47
C CYS A 389 8.10 -30.51 -3.99
N SER A 390 9.05 -30.90 -4.83
CA SER A 390 10.12 -31.85 -4.54
C SER A 390 11.37 -31.54 -5.36
N PRO A 391 12.57 -32.01 -4.96
CA PRO A 391 13.75 -31.96 -5.81
C PRO A 391 13.47 -32.71 -7.13
N ALA A 392 14.06 -32.26 -8.23
CA ALA A 392 14.03 -33.04 -9.46
C ALA A 392 14.63 -34.43 -9.18
N GLU A 393 14.00 -35.49 -9.70
CA GLU A 393 14.64 -36.80 -9.73
C GLU A 393 15.92 -36.66 -10.56
N ASP A 394 17.05 -37.12 -10.04
CA ASP A 394 18.28 -37.19 -10.82
C ASP A 394 18.01 -38.09 -12.04
N GLU A 395 17.88 -37.51 -13.23
CA GLU A 395 17.89 -38.22 -14.52
C GLU A 395 19.31 -38.76 -14.83
N SER A 396 19.90 -39.46 -13.85
CA SER A 396 21.09 -40.28 -14.04
C SER A 396 20.74 -41.73 -13.68
N LYS A 397 20.19 -42.42 -14.68
CA LYS A 397 20.32 -43.86 -14.82
C LYS A 397 21.13 -44.18 -16.06
#